data_AF-A0A6A3J801-F1
#
_entry.id   AF-A0A6A3J801-F1
#
_cell.length_a   1.000
_cell.length_b   1.000
_cell.length_c   1.000
_cell.angle_alpha   90.00
_cell.angle_beta   90.00
_cell.angle_gamma   90.00
#
_symmetry.space_group_name_H-M   'P 1'
#
loop_
_entity.id
_entity.type
_entity.pdbx_description
1 polymer ?
#
loop_
_entity_poly.entity_id
_entity_poly.type
_entity_poly.pdbx_seq_one_letter_code
_entity_poly.pdbx_strand_id
1 'polypeptide(L)'
;MKLQEDSTTLLDVRDIFDALVEKHPVVDKYLAADAAIVKDPDFEAACVLALADKTEELTEDQQLMLSPFETVAAATATPSPGGRPQGGPVGEEEAAHGAEEVWRGTPHPSNF
;
A
#
# COMPACT_ATOMS: atom_id res chain seq x y z
N MET A 1 0.11 -0.10 -6.98
CA MET A 1 1.31 -0.60 -7.68
C MET A 1 1.00 -2.00 -8.18
N LYS A 2 1.44 -2.40 -9.37
CA LYS A 2 1.09 -3.72 -9.96
C LYS A 2 1.63 -4.92 -9.17
N LEU A 3 2.65 -4.71 -8.34
CA LEU A 3 3.20 -5.70 -7.41
C LEU A 3 2.42 -5.83 -6.09
N GLN A 4 1.48 -4.91 -5.83
CA GLN A 4 0.72 -4.83 -4.57
C GLN A 4 -0.78 -5.01 -4.81
N GLU A 5 -1.19 -5.47 -6.00
CA GLU A 5 -2.58 -5.84 -6.24
C GLU A 5 -2.87 -7.20 -5.60
N ASP A 6 -4.01 -7.34 -4.94
CA ASP A 6 -4.42 -8.57 -4.23
C ASP A 6 -4.45 -9.82 -5.14
N SER A 7 -4.60 -9.62 -6.46
CA SER A 7 -4.59 -10.69 -7.46
C SER A 7 -3.20 -11.11 -7.93
N THR A 8 -2.14 -10.44 -7.48
CA THR A 8 -0.78 -10.69 -7.97
C THR A 8 -0.23 -11.99 -7.38
N THR A 9 0.10 -12.96 -8.23
CA THR A 9 0.75 -14.20 -7.79
C THR A 9 2.27 -14.05 -7.76
N LEU A 10 2.97 -14.91 -7.02
CA LEU A 10 4.44 -14.96 -7.05
C LEU A 10 4.99 -15.26 -8.46
N LEU A 11 4.21 -15.95 -9.30
CA LEU A 11 4.58 -16.21 -10.69
C LEU A 11 4.52 -14.92 -11.50
N ASP A 12 3.46 -14.11 -11.33
CA ASP A 12 3.35 -12.79 -11.96
C ASP A 12 4.49 -11.86 -11.52
N VAL A 13 4.87 -11.89 -10.23
CA VAL A 13 6.00 -11.12 -9.71
C VAL A 13 7.31 -11.53 -10.40
N ARG A 14 7.54 -12.83 -10.58
CA ARG A 14 8.73 -13.33 -11.27
C ARG A 14 8.77 -12.86 -12.72
N ASP A 15 7.66 -12.98 -13.45
CA ASP A 15 7.58 -12.54 -14.84
C ASP A 15 7.84 -11.03 -14.98
N ILE A 16 7.39 -10.22 -14.01
CA ILE A 16 7.68 -8.78 -13.95
C ILE A 16 9.17 -8.53 -13.72
N PHE A 17 9.81 -9.28 -12.81
CA PHE A 17 11.25 -9.14 -12.54
C PHE A 17 12.11 -9.62 -13.71
N ASP A 18 11.76 -10.72 -14.37
CA ASP A 18 12.45 -11.19 -15.57
C ASP A 18 12.36 -10.14 -16.69
N ALA A 19 11.17 -9.59 -16.94
CA ALA A 19 10.99 -8.51 -17.91
C ALA A 19 11.74 -7.22 -17.54
N LEU A 20 11.95 -6.96 -16.25
CA LEU A 20 12.73 -5.82 -15.78
C LEU A 20 14.23 -6.04 -16.01
N VAL A 21 14.74 -7.24 -15.77
CA VAL A 21 16.13 -7.63 -16.03
C VAL A 21 16.43 -7.59 -17.53
N GLU A 22 15.52 -8.08 -18.37
CA GLU A 22 15.66 -8.01 -19.84
C GLU A 22 15.83 -6.57 -20.34
N LYS A 23 15.01 -5.64 -19.81
CA LYS A 23 15.07 -4.23 -20.19
C LYS A 23 16.25 -3.48 -19.58
N HIS A 24 16.63 -3.86 -18.37
CA HIS A 24 17.68 -3.21 -17.60
C HIS A 24 18.60 -4.27 -16.96
N PRO A 25 19.59 -4.79 -17.72
CA PRO A 25 20.46 -5.86 -17.23
C PRO A 25 21.22 -5.50 -15.95
N VAL A 26 21.42 -4.21 -15.69
CA VAL A 26 22.02 -3.70 -14.44
C VAL A 26 21.19 -4.03 -13.20
N VAL A 27 19.90 -4.35 -13.33
CA VAL A 27 19.00 -4.65 -12.22
C VAL A 27 19.21 -6.07 -11.69
N ASP A 28 19.74 -6.98 -12.51
CA ASP A 28 20.03 -8.38 -12.13
C ASP A 28 20.85 -8.48 -10.84
N LYS A 29 21.86 -7.60 -10.68
CA LYS A 29 22.70 -7.56 -9.45
C LYS A 29 21.96 -7.22 -8.16
N TYR A 30 20.71 -6.76 -8.24
CA TYR A 30 19.85 -6.45 -7.10
C TYR A 30 18.67 -7.41 -6.95
N LEU A 31 18.43 -8.28 -7.95
CA LEU A 31 17.32 -9.24 -7.94
C LEU A 31 17.81 -10.70 -7.95
N ALA A 32 19.10 -10.93 -8.20
CA ALA A 32 19.70 -12.25 -8.13
C ALA A 32 19.48 -12.90 -6.76
N ALA A 33 19.36 -14.23 -6.75
CA ALA A 33 19.13 -14.98 -5.51
C ALA A 33 20.23 -14.80 -4.46
N ASP A 34 21.44 -14.44 -4.90
CA ASP A 34 22.62 -14.15 -4.09
C ASP A 34 22.96 -12.66 -4.03
N ALA A 35 22.12 -11.80 -4.60
CA ALA A 35 22.32 -10.37 -4.49
C ALA A 35 22.39 -9.98 -3.01
N ALA A 36 23.32 -9.07 -2.68
CA ALA A 36 23.42 -8.47 -1.36
C ALA A 36 22.28 -7.47 -1.16
N ILE A 37 21.04 -7.99 -1.17
CA ILE A 37 19.79 -7.25 -0.93
C ILE A 37 19.61 -7.05 0.57
N VAL A 38 20.19 -7.97 1.36
CA VAL A 38 20.09 -7.93 2.82
C VAL A 38 20.81 -6.70 3.35
N LYS A 39 20.06 -5.64 3.63
CA LYS A 39 20.61 -4.40 4.18
C LYS A 39 20.83 -4.53 5.69
N ASP A 40 19.93 -5.24 6.34
CA ASP A 40 19.94 -5.49 7.77
C ASP A 40 19.37 -6.90 8.02
N PRO A 41 20.25 -7.90 8.23
CA PRO A 41 19.82 -9.28 8.41
C PRO A 41 18.85 -9.48 9.56
N ASP A 42 18.99 -8.72 10.65
CA ASP A 42 18.17 -8.85 11.85
C ASP A 42 16.77 -8.29 11.60
N PHE A 43 16.69 -7.14 10.93
CA PHE A 43 15.42 -6.54 10.48
C PHE A 43 14.68 -7.44 9.48
N GLU A 44 15.37 -8.03 8.51
CA GLU A 44 14.75 -8.87 7.50
C GLU A 44 14.26 -10.20 8.10
N ALA A 45 15.03 -10.81 9.00
CA ALA A 45 14.58 -11.96 9.78
C ALA A 45 13.35 -11.62 10.63
N ALA A 46 13.33 -10.43 11.25
CA ALA A 46 12.18 -9.95 12.01
C ALA A 46 10.92 -9.80 11.13
N CYS A 47 11.06 -9.22 9.94
CA CYS A 47 9.97 -9.13 8.96
C CYS A 47 9.43 -10.50 8.57
N VAL A 48 10.29 -11.49 8.33
CA VAL A 48 9.88 -12.85 7.98
C VAL A 48 9.06 -13.50 9.11
N LEU A 49 9.48 -13.34 10.37
CA LEU A 49 8.74 -13.85 11.53
C LEU A 49 7.39 -13.15 11.69
N ALA A 50 7.35 -11.82 11.55
CA ALA A 50 6.11 -11.05 11.63
C ALA A 50 5.11 -11.44 10.53
N LEU A 51 5.56 -11.60 9.29
CA LEU A 51 4.72 -12.02 8.16
C LEU A 51 4.26 -13.49 8.26
N ALA A 52 4.97 -14.31 9.02
CA ALA A 52 4.59 -15.69 9.31
C ALA A 52 3.65 -15.82 10.53
N ASP A 53 3.19 -14.70 11.11
CA ASP A 53 2.41 -14.64 12.35
C ASP A 53 3.13 -15.25 13.58
N LYS A 54 4.47 -15.28 13.56
CA LYS A 54 5.33 -15.82 14.63
C LYS A 54 5.98 -14.72 15.46
N THR A 55 5.17 -13.75 15.86
CA THR A 55 5.66 -12.56 16.58
C THR A 55 6.23 -12.89 17.96
N GLU A 56 5.86 -14.03 18.54
CA GLU A 56 6.42 -14.57 19.79
C GLU A 56 7.87 -15.03 19.68
N GLU A 57 8.37 -15.28 18.46
CA GLU A 57 9.77 -15.68 18.22
C GLU A 57 10.70 -14.45 18.06
N LEU A 58 10.17 -13.22 18.05
CA LEU A 58 10.95 -11.99 17.90
C LEU A 58 11.73 -11.65 19.17
N THR A 59 13.00 -11.29 19.02
CA THR A 59 13.80 -10.72 20.11
C THR A 59 13.35 -9.29 20.44
N GLU A 60 13.73 -8.77 21.62
CA GLU A 60 13.41 -7.39 22.02
C GLU A 60 13.95 -6.36 21.02
N ASP A 61 15.18 -6.56 20.54
CA ASP A 61 15.80 -5.68 19.54
C ASP A 61 15.03 -5.71 18.21
N GLN A 62 14.59 -6.89 17.77
CA GLN A 62 13.78 -7.04 16.55
C GLN A 62 12.40 -6.39 16.68
N GLN A 63 11.76 -6.50 17.84
CA GLN A 63 10.49 -5.80 18.11
C GLN A 63 10.68 -4.29 18.03
N LEU A 64 11.77 -3.77 18.62
CA LEU A 64 12.09 -2.34 18.56
C LEU A 64 12.34 -1.87 17.13
N MET A 65 12.99 -2.68 16.30
CA MET A 65 13.19 -2.41 14.88
C MET A 65 11.87 -2.35 14.08
N LEU A 66 10.88 -3.19 14.42
CA LEU A 66 9.59 -3.23 13.74
C LEU A 66 8.58 -2.17 14.23
N SER A 67 8.78 -1.63 15.43
CA SER A 67 7.87 -0.65 16.05
C SER A 67 7.44 0.53 15.16
N PRO A 68 8.27 1.10 14.25
CA PRO A 68 7.84 2.19 13.38
C PRO A 68 6.82 1.78 12.31
N PHE A 69 6.67 0.48 12.06
CA PHE A 69 5.82 -0.08 11.00
C PHE A 69 4.50 -0.62 11.54
N GLU A 70 4.28 -0.60 12.86
CA GLU A 70 3.02 -1.02 13.46
C GLU A 70 1.88 -0.11 13.00
N THR A 71 0.91 -0.68 12.29
CA THR A 71 -0.32 0.03 11.95
C THR A 71 -1.31 -0.10 13.09
N VAL A 72 -1.81 1.02 13.62
CA VAL A 72 -3.00 1.01 14.47
C VAL A 72 -4.17 0.53 13.60
N ALA A 73 -4.74 -0.62 13.93
CA ALA A 73 -5.93 -1.14 13.26
C ALA A 73 -7.03 -0.06 13.31
N ALA A 74 -7.34 0.53 12.15
CA ALA A 74 -8.47 1.44 12.03
C ALA A 74 -9.72 0.63 12.39
N ALA A 75 -10.30 0.92 13.55
CA ALA A 75 -11.55 0.32 14.00
C ALA A 75 -12.55 0.41 12.85
N THR A 76 -12.96 -0.76 12.37
CA THR A 76 -13.95 -0.93 11.31
C THR A 76 -15.12 0.01 11.58
N ALA A 77 -15.32 0.99 10.71
CA ALA A 77 -16.50 1.83 10.73
C ALA A 77 -17.73 0.92 10.66
N THR A 78 -18.42 0.78 11.78
CA THR A 78 -19.74 0.14 11.86
C THR A 78 -20.64 0.77 10.81
N PRO A 79 -21.20 0.01 9.84
CA PRO A 79 -22.24 0.55 8.98
C PRO A 79 -23.45 0.87 9.86
N SER A 80 -23.70 2.17 10.05
CA SER A 80 -24.91 2.65 10.71
C SER A 80 -26.13 2.13 9.95
N PRO A 81 -27.08 1.43 10.58
CA PRO A 81 -28.30 1.00 9.92
C PRO A 81 -29.16 2.25 9.68
N GLY A 82 -29.07 2.79 8.47
CA GLY A 82 -29.87 3.92 8.01
C GLY A 82 -31.36 3.62 8.19
N GLY A 83 -31.94 4.23 9.23
CA GLY A 83 -33.38 4.25 9.45
C GLY A 83 -34.07 4.98 8.31
N ARG A 84 -35.00 4.28 7.67
CA ARG A 84 -35.98 4.81 6.71
C ARG A 84 -36.93 5.79 7.40
N PRO A 85 -37.26 6.92 6.76
CA PRO A 85 -38.64 7.39 6.78
C PRO A 85 -39.21 7.55 5.37
N GLN A 86 -40.49 7.21 5.25
CA GLN A 86 -41.32 7.36 4.06
C GLN A 86 -41.72 8.82 3.79
N GLY A 87 -41.96 9.13 2.51
CA GLY A 87 -42.94 10.15 2.08
C GLY A 87 -42.39 11.22 1.13
N GLY A 88 -42.84 11.21 -0.13
CA GLY A 88 -42.67 12.31 -1.09
C GLY A 88 -43.61 13.51 -0.78
N PRO A 89 -43.84 14.47 -1.70
CA PRO A 89 -43.74 14.34 -3.16
C PRO A 89 -42.99 15.47 -3.91
N VAL A 90 -42.77 15.15 -5.19
CA VAL A 90 -42.54 15.95 -6.41
C VAL A 90 -42.46 17.48 -6.30
N GLY A 91 -41.39 18.02 -6.89
CA GLY A 91 -41.23 19.43 -7.27
C GLY A 91 -40.07 19.53 -8.25
N GLU A 92 -40.38 19.81 -9.51
CA GLU A 92 -39.45 20.17 -10.58
C GLU A 92 -38.67 21.44 -10.20
N GLU A 93 -37.35 21.43 -10.38
CA GLU A 93 -36.66 22.59 -10.95
C GLU A 93 -35.34 22.16 -11.62
N GLU A 94 -35.24 22.59 -12.86
CA GLU A 94 -34.21 22.33 -13.85
C GLU A 94 -33.00 23.23 -13.56
N ALA A 95 -31.80 22.66 -13.45
CA ALA A 95 -30.56 23.43 -13.45
C ALA A 95 -29.45 22.62 -14.11
N ALA A 96 -29.30 22.86 -15.41
CA ALA A 96 -28.07 22.61 -16.14
C ALA A 96 -26.88 23.31 -15.46
N HIS A 97 -25.72 22.65 -15.38
CA HIS A 97 -24.45 23.16 -15.90
C HIS A 97 -23.25 22.28 -15.50
N GLY A 98 -22.52 21.81 -16.52
CA GLY A 98 -21.06 21.94 -16.59
C GLY A 98 -20.23 21.04 -15.68
N ALA A 99 -19.87 19.86 -16.21
CA ALA A 99 -18.65 19.18 -15.81
C ALA A 99 -17.45 19.87 -16.49
N GLU A 100 -16.54 20.45 -15.73
CA GLU A 100 -15.13 20.60 -16.13
C GLU A 100 -14.22 20.42 -14.91
N GLU A 101 -13.40 19.38 -14.98
CA GLU A 101 -12.26 19.15 -14.11
C GLU A 101 -11.22 20.27 -14.28
N VAL A 102 -10.88 20.96 -13.20
CA VAL A 102 -9.75 21.88 -13.15
C VAL A 102 -8.77 21.36 -12.10
N TRP A 103 -7.87 20.48 -12.53
CA TRP A 103 -6.65 20.17 -11.78
C TRP A 103 -5.68 21.35 -11.93
N ARG A 104 -5.81 22.39 -11.10
CA ARG A 104 -4.76 23.42 -10.97
C ARG A 104 -3.94 23.13 -9.73
N GLY A 105 -2.70 22.70 -9.98
CA GLY A 105 -1.67 22.57 -8.96
C GLY A 105 -1.43 23.88 -8.22
N THR A 106 -1.26 23.76 -6.91
CA THR A 106 -0.78 24.83 -6.05
C THR A 106 0.72 24.65 -5.78
N PRO A 107 1.56 25.68 -5.96
CA PRO A 107 2.96 25.61 -5.56
C PRO A 107 3.10 25.83 -4.05
N HIS A 108 4.03 25.08 -3.45
CA HIS A 108 4.48 25.17 -2.07
C HIS A 108 5.24 26.49 -1.83
N PRO A 109 5.00 27.24 -0.74
CA PRO A 109 5.85 28.39 -0.40
C PRO A 109 7.17 27.91 0.23
N SER A 110 8.29 28.28 -0.38
CA SER A 110 9.62 28.20 0.23
C SER A 110 9.69 29.14 1.44
N ASN A 111 10.02 28.60 2.61
CA ASN A 111 10.44 29.41 3.75
C ASN A 111 11.97 29.57 3.71
N PHE A 112 12.38 30.83 3.85
CA PHE A 112 13.74 31.28 4.10
C PHE A 112 14.29 30.75 5.42
#